data_AF-A0A372FDE3-F1
#
_entry.id   AF-A0A372FDE3-F1
#
_cell.length_a   1.000
_cell.length_b   1.000
_cell.length_c   1.000
_cell.angle_alpha   90.00
_cell.angle_beta   90.00
_cell.angle_gamma   90.00
#
_symmetry.space_group_name_H-M   'P 1'
#
loop_
_entity.id
_entity.type
_entity.pdbx_description
1 polymer ?
#
loop_
_entity_poly.entity_id
_entity_poly.type
_entity_poly.pdbx_seq_one_letter_code
_entity_poly.pdbx_strand_id
1 'polypeptide(L)'
;MSLLLKNKFMKKKTLGIIGLIGAPFLFIDMLVGARFPDFAESAPWLSGFCGLLYITGWLASMENLRQTTETNKRDFSWYAIRIVMFTLIIADISNIWAITTPAKPALYYILDAGWPVSHLLMLPVAWAVIKGNLLKGYRQYLPLLMGLWFPVCMLLGRNDFALYFGGIYSTLIWSLFAVAVMRAQSNPIISQYSFNHKHTF
;
A
#
# COMPACT_ATOMS: atom_id res chain seq x y z
N MET A 1 7.31 -27.06 16.85
CA MET A 1 7.11 -25.59 16.95
C MET A 1 8.10 -24.77 16.10
N SER A 2 9.37 -25.20 15.92
CA SER A 2 10.38 -24.41 15.16
C SER A 2 10.09 -24.27 13.64
N LEU A 3 9.47 -25.26 13.01
CA LEU A 3 9.20 -25.25 11.56
C LEU A 3 8.14 -24.21 11.16
N LEU A 4 7.07 -24.07 11.97
CA LEU A 4 5.98 -23.10 11.73
C LEU A 4 6.47 -21.65 11.84
N LEU A 5 7.32 -21.36 12.83
CA LEU A 5 7.92 -20.03 13.00
C LEU A 5 8.85 -19.68 11.82
N LYS A 6 9.65 -20.65 11.35
CA LYS A 6 10.51 -20.49 10.17
C LYS A 6 9.69 -20.18 8.92
N ASN A 7 8.58 -20.87 8.71
CA ASN A 7 7.69 -20.64 7.56
C ASN A 7 7.04 -19.25 7.60
N LYS A 8 6.57 -18.81 8.77
CA LYS A 8 5.98 -17.47 8.94
C LYS A 8 7.01 -16.37 8.66
N PHE A 9 8.24 -16.54 9.13
CA PHE A 9 9.34 -15.61 8.87
C PHE A 9 9.72 -15.54 7.39
N MET A 10 9.89 -16.70 6.74
CA MET A 10 10.18 -16.78 5.30
C MET A 10 9.10 -16.06 4.48
N LYS A 11 7.82 -16.28 4.80
CA LYS A 11 6.70 -15.62 4.15
C LYS A 11 6.78 -14.09 4.28
N LYS A 12 7.06 -13.57 5.48
CA LYS A 12 7.17 -12.13 5.71
C LYS A 12 8.30 -11.48 4.90
N LYS A 13 9.45 -12.16 4.82
CA LYS A 13 10.61 -11.70 4.02
C LYS A 13 10.26 -11.64 2.54
N THR A 14 9.64 -12.68 2.00
CA THR A 14 9.21 -12.71 0.59
C THR A 14 8.24 -11.58 0.28
N LEU A 15 7.22 -11.37 1.11
CA LEU A 15 6.26 -10.26 0.93
C LEU A 15 6.94 -8.88 0.99
N GLY A 16 7.94 -8.72 1.86
CA GLY A 16 8.71 -7.46 1.96
C GLY A 16 9.57 -7.20 0.73
N ILE A 17 10.19 -8.25 0.17
CA ILE A 17 10.97 -8.15 -1.07
C ILE A 17 10.06 -7.81 -2.26
N ILE A 18 8.89 -8.45 -2.37
CA ILE A 18 7.89 -8.11 -3.39
C ILE A 18 7.49 -6.64 -3.27
N GLY A 19 7.26 -6.15 -2.05
CA GLY A 19 6.96 -4.74 -1.79
C GLY A 19 8.07 -3.79 -2.25
N LEU A 20 9.33 -4.13 -2.00
CA LEU A 20 10.49 -3.34 -2.45
C LEU A 20 10.63 -3.30 -3.96
N ILE A 21 10.40 -4.43 -4.63
CA ILE A 21 10.51 -4.53 -6.09
C ILE A 21 9.38 -3.74 -6.77
N GLY A 22 8.16 -3.75 -6.22
CA GLY A 22 7.03 -3.02 -6.79
C GLY A 22 7.09 -1.51 -6.60
N ALA A 23 7.70 -1.03 -5.51
CA ALA A 23 7.75 0.39 -5.14
C ALA A 23 8.17 1.37 -6.27
N PRO A 24 9.22 1.12 -7.08
CA PRO A 24 9.64 2.07 -8.13
C PRO A 24 8.71 2.13 -9.35
N PHE A 25 7.80 1.17 -9.55
CA PHE A 25 7.08 1.05 -10.82
C PHE A 25 6.08 2.19 -11.09
N LEU A 26 5.49 2.79 -10.06
CA LEU A 26 4.67 3.99 -10.24
C LEU A 26 5.52 5.14 -10.80
N PHE A 27 6.73 5.32 -10.29
CA PHE A 27 7.61 6.38 -10.79
C PHE A 27 8.10 6.08 -12.21
N ILE A 28 8.41 4.83 -12.53
CA ILE A 28 8.76 4.41 -13.90
C ILE A 28 7.62 4.76 -14.85
N ASP A 29 6.37 4.41 -14.52
CA ASP A 29 5.21 4.73 -15.34
C ASP A 29 5.05 6.25 -15.56
N MET A 30 5.13 7.02 -14.47
CA MET A 30 5.07 8.49 -14.52
C MET A 30 6.16 9.08 -15.42
N LEU A 31 7.40 8.58 -15.33
CA LEU A 31 8.51 9.04 -16.17
C LEU A 31 8.32 8.68 -17.64
N VAL A 32 7.86 7.46 -17.93
CA VAL A 32 7.61 7.03 -19.30
C VAL A 32 6.53 7.89 -19.93
N GLY A 33 5.40 8.09 -19.25
CA GLY A 33 4.31 8.94 -19.73
C GLY A 33 4.72 10.40 -19.95
N ALA A 34 5.62 10.94 -19.10
CA ALA A 34 6.04 12.33 -19.19
C ALA A 34 7.20 12.59 -20.19
N ARG A 35 8.12 11.64 -20.37
CA ARG A 35 9.35 11.83 -21.17
C ARG A 35 9.31 11.12 -22.52
N PHE A 36 8.45 10.12 -22.69
CA PHE A 36 8.33 9.33 -23.91
C PHE A 36 6.85 9.19 -24.31
N PRO A 37 6.13 10.29 -24.58
CA PRO A 37 4.69 10.26 -24.83
C PRO A 37 4.32 9.38 -26.02
N ASP A 38 5.05 9.44 -27.14
CA ASP A 38 4.80 8.61 -28.32
C ASP A 38 4.91 7.11 -28.02
N PHE A 39 5.83 6.74 -27.12
CA PHE A 39 5.98 5.36 -26.65
C PHE A 39 4.85 4.98 -25.70
N ALA A 40 4.46 5.86 -24.77
CA ALA A 40 3.35 5.62 -23.86
C ALA A 40 2.01 5.44 -24.61
N GLU A 41 1.81 6.18 -25.71
CA GLU A 41 0.64 6.05 -26.59
C GLU A 41 0.66 4.76 -27.40
N SER A 42 1.81 4.34 -27.91
CA SER A 42 1.95 3.10 -28.69
C SER A 42 2.05 1.83 -27.84
N ALA A 43 2.46 1.94 -26.58
CA ALA A 43 2.58 0.85 -25.62
C ALA A 43 1.74 1.08 -24.34
N PRO A 44 0.41 1.26 -24.45
CA PRO A 44 -0.45 1.53 -23.29
C PRO A 44 -0.47 0.39 -22.26
N TRP A 45 -0.12 -0.82 -22.71
CA TRP A 45 0.03 -1.99 -21.85
C TRP A 45 1.11 -1.81 -20.77
N LEU A 46 2.12 -0.97 -21.03
CA LEU A 46 3.23 -0.76 -20.09
C LEU A 46 2.75 -0.05 -18.82
N SER A 47 1.82 0.90 -18.94
CA SER A 47 1.23 1.57 -17.79
C SER A 47 0.45 0.59 -16.93
N GLY A 48 -0.37 -0.27 -17.54
CA GLY A 48 -1.05 -1.36 -16.84
C GLY A 48 -0.08 -2.35 -16.17
N PHE A 49 1.02 -2.70 -16.84
CA PHE A 49 2.06 -3.58 -16.28
C PHE A 49 2.77 -2.94 -15.07
N CYS A 50 3.17 -1.67 -15.18
CA CYS A 50 3.79 -0.93 -14.09
C CYS A 50 2.83 -0.76 -12.91
N GLY A 51 1.57 -0.41 -13.18
CA GLY A 51 0.52 -0.33 -12.18
C GLY A 51 0.33 -1.65 -11.44
N LEU A 52 0.27 -2.77 -12.18
CA LEU A 52 0.13 -4.11 -11.59
C LEU A 52 1.29 -4.46 -10.65
N LEU A 53 2.53 -4.19 -11.06
CA LEU A 53 3.71 -4.45 -10.22
C LEU A 53 3.74 -3.56 -8.98
N TYR A 54 3.38 -2.28 -9.12
CA TYR A 54 3.27 -1.34 -8.02
C TYR A 54 2.22 -1.76 -7.00
N ILE A 55 0.98 -2.02 -7.44
CA ILE A 55 -0.12 -2.41 -6.55
C ILE A 55 0.12 -3.79 -5.95
N THR A 56 0.68 -4.75 -6.69
CA THR A 56 1.07 -6.06 -6.14
C THR A 56 2.11 -5.90 -5.02
N GLY A 57 3.11 -5.03 -5.20
CA GLY A 57 4.07 -4.69 -4.16
C GLY A 57 3.42 -4.05 -2.93
N TRP A 58 2.47 -3.15 -3.14
CA TRP A 58 1.70 -2.54 -2.07
C TRP A 58 0.85 -3.58 -1.32
N LEU A 59 0.10 -4.43 -2.03
CA LEU A 59 -0.68 -5.53 -1.46
C LEU A 59 0.18 -6.48 -0.62
N ALA A 60 1.38 -6.83 -1.09
CA ALA A 60 2.31 -7.67 -0.34
C ALA A 60 2.74 -6.99 0.99
N SER A 61 2.98 -5.69 0.97
CA SER A 61 3.30 -4.90 2.16
C SER A 61 2.10 -4.80 3.12
N MET A 62 0.88 -4.63 2.60
CA MET A 62 -0.35 -4.61 3.38
C MET A 62 -0.64 -5.98 4.02
N GLU A 63 -0.38 -7.08 3.32
CA GLU A 63 -0.49 -8.44 3.88
C GLU A 63 0.52 -8.66 5.02
N ASN A 64 1.74 -8.13 4.90
CA ASN A 64 2.71 -8.14 6.00
C ASN A 64 2.24 -7.34 7.22
N LEU A 65 1.64 -6.17 6.99
CA LEU A 65 1.02 -5.39 8.06
C LEU A 65 -0.14 -6.18 8.69
N ARG A 66 -1.04 -6.74 7.88
CA ARG A 66 -2.17 -7.56 8.33
C ARG A 66 -1.72 -8.71 9.23
N GLN A 67 -0.69 -9.47 8.85
CA GLN A 67 -0.15 -10.57 9.66
C GLN A 67 0.53 -10.10 10.96
N THR A 68 0.88 -8.82 11.04
CA THR A 68 1.47 -8.21 12.23
C THR A 68 0.40 -7.70 13.18
N THR A 69 -0.75 -7.26 12.64
CA THR A 69 -1.92 -6.78 13.40
C THR A 69 -2.94 -7.87 13.69
N GLU A 70 -2.79 -9.07 13.13
CA GLU A 70 -3.71 -10.18 13.31
C GLU A 70 -3.75 -10.63 14.78
N THR A 71 -4.77 -10.13 15.49
CA THR A 71 -5.21 -10.63 16.80
C THR A 71 -6.41 -11.55 16.61
N ASN A 72 -6.78 -12.32 17.64
CA ASN A 72 -8.01 -13.13 17.62
C ASN A 72 -9.30 -12.28 17.66
N LYS A 73 -9.22 -10.96 17.51
CA LYS A 73 -10.35 -10.03 17.55
C LYS A 73 -10.48 -9.28 16.21
N ARG A 74 -11.72 -9.13 15.72
CA ARG A 74 -12.04 -8.32 14.54
C ARG A 74 -12.22 -6.86 14.96
N ASP A 75 -11.11 -6.18 15.24
CA ASP A 75 -11.09 -4.77 15.61
C ASP A 75 -11.07 -3.83 14.39
N PHE A 76 -11.05 -2.53 14.63
CA PHE A 76 -11.02 -1.52 13.57
C PHE A 76 -9.82 -1.69 12.62
N SER A 77 -8.64 -2.04 13.15
CA SER A 77 -7.43 -2.22 12.33
C SER A 77 -7.59 -3.37 11.35
N TRP A 78 -8.28 -4.43 11.79
CA TRP A 78 -8.58 -5.62 10.99
C TRP A 78 -9.40 -5.27 9.75
N TYR A 79 -10.42 -4.41 9.90
CA TYR A 79 -11.28 -3.96 8.80
C TYR A 79 -10.57 -2.96 7.90
N ALA A 80 -9.93 -1.93 8.48
CA ALA A 80 -9.28 -0.87 7.71
C ALA A 80 -8.24 -1.41 6.72
N ILE A 81 -7.37 -2.33 7.17
CA ILE A 81 -6.35 -2.96 6.31
C ILE A 81 -6.98 -3.74 5.16
N ARG A 82 -8.06 -4.50 5.42
CA ARG A 82 -8.71 -5.33 4.39
C ARG A 82 -9.49 -4.51 3.38
N ILE A 83 -10.11 -3.42 3.81
CA ILE A 83 -10.79 -2.51 2.90
C ILE A 83 -9.79 -1.90 1.92
N VAL A 84 -8.62 -1.44 2.40
CA VAL A 84 -7.52 -0.96 1.52
C VAL A 84 -7.08 -2.06 0.54
N MET A 85 -6.86 -3.29 1.03
CA MET A 85 -6.47 -4.40 0.14
C MET A 85 -7.54 -4.69 -0.92
N PHE A 86 -8.82 -4.62 -0.56
CA PHE A 86 -9.92 -4.83 -1.50
C PHE A 86 -9.98 -3.74 -2.57
N THR A 87 -9.81 -2.47 -2.21
CA THR A 87 -9.77 -1.37 -3.19
C THR A 87 -8.56 -1.44 -4.11
N LEU A 88 -7.40 -1.90 -3.60
CA LEU A 88 -6.22 -2.18 -4.42
C LEU A 88 -6.46 -3.34 -5.40
N ILE A 89 -7.11 -4.42 -4.96
CA ILE A 89 -7.48 -5.54 -5.86
C ILE A 89 -8.42 -5.05 -6.97
N ILE A 90 -9.39 -4.20 -6.65
CA ILE A 90 -10.28 -3.59 -7.66
C ILE A 90 -9.47 -2.76 -8.66
N ALA A 91 -8.51 -1.96 -8.20
CA ALA A 91 -7.64 -1.18 -9.07
C ALA A 91 -6.77 -2.09 -9.96
N ASP A 92 -6.30 -3.24 -9.48
CA ASP A 92 -5.55 -4.17 -10.33
C ASP A 92 -6.37 -4.77 -11.48
N ILE A 93 -7.70 -4.80 -11.36
CA ILE A 93 -8.56 -5.16 -12.50
C ILE A 93 -8.42 -4.11 -13.62
N SER A 94 -8.30 -2.81 -13.30
CA SER A 94 -8.04 -1.79 -14.33
C SER A 94 -6.63 -1.93 -14.93
N ASN A 95 -5.63 -2.31 -14.14
CA ASN A 95 -4.28 -2.58 -14.66
C ASN A 95 -4.26 -3.76 -15.65
N ILE A 96 -4.94 -4.86 -15.34
CA ILE A 96 -5.09 -6.00 -16.25
C ILE A 96 -5.85 -5.58 -17.52
N TRP A 97 -6.87 -4.74 -17.36
CA TRP A 97 -7.60 -4.17 -18.48
C TRP A 97 -6.68 -3.35 -19.39
N ALA A 98 -5.87 -2.45 -18.84
CA ALA A 98 -4.92 -1.62 -19.58
C ALA A 98 -3.86 -2.44 -20.32
N ILE A 99 -3.47 -3.61 -19.80
CA ILE A 99 -2.56 -4.54 -20.48
C ILE A 99 -3.20 -5.17 -21.72
N THR A 100 -4.49 -5.51 -21.64
CA THR A 100 -5.18 -6.32 -22.65
C THR A 100 -5.85 -5.50 -23.74
N THR A 101 -6.21 -4.25 -23.46
CA THR A 101 -6.88 -3.39 -24.44
C THR A 101 -6.59 -1.91 -24.23
N PRO A 102 -6.44 -1.12 -25.31
CA PRO A 102 -6.30 0.34 -25.22
C PRO A 102 -7.64 1.04 -24.90
N ALA A 103 -8.78 0.34 -25.06
CA ALA A 103 -10.11 0.93 -24.84
C ALA A 103 -10.39 1.13 -23.34
N LYS A 104 -10.70 2.38 -22.94
CA LYS A 104 -10.98 2.77 -21.55
C LYS A 104 -12.43 3.26 -21.39
N PRO A 105 -13.42 2.36 -21.31
CA PRO A 105 -14.82 2.74 -21.06
C PRO A 105 -15.01 3.29 -19.63
N ALA A 106 -16.19 3.83 -19.31
CA ALA A 106 -16.48 4.35 -17.96
C ALA A 106 -16.16 3.36 -16.83
N LEU A 107 -16.43 2.06 -17.04
CA LEU A 107 -16.11 1.01 -16.07
C LEU A 107 -14.61 0.95 -15.73
N TYR A 108 -13.72 1.17 -16.71
CA TYR A 108 -12.28 1.21 -16.47
C TYR A 108 -11.93 2.26 -15.41
N TYR A 109 -12.45 3.49 -15.57
CA TYR A 109 -12.16 4.59 -14.66
C TYR A 109 -12.77 4.39 -13.26
N ILE A 110 -13.91 3.69 -13.17
CA ILE A 110 -14.51 3.31 -11.89
C ILE A 110 -13.62 2.32 -11.13
N LEU A 111 -13.07 1.32 -11.83
CA LEU A 111 -12.13 0.37 -11.25
C LEU A 111 -10.81 1.05 -10.88
N ASP A 112 -10.31 1.90 -11.78
CA ASP A 112 -9.07 2.66 -11.60
C ASP A 112 -9.15 3.59 -10.38
N ALA A 113 -10.31 4.17 -10.08
CA ALA A 113 -10.53 4.98 -8.88
C ALA A 113 -10.23 4.22 -7.56
N GLY A 114 -10.12 2.88 -7.57
CA GLY A 114 -9.67 2.10 -6.43
C GLY A 114 -8.30 2.52 -5.90
N TRP A 115 -7.35 2.92 -6.76
CA TRP A 115 -6.00 3.29 -6.31
C TRP A 115 -5.95 4.64 -5.57
N PRO A 116 -6.54 5.77 -6.05
CA PRO A 116 -6.58 7.02 -5.28
C PRO A 116 -7.43 6.88 -4.01
N VAL A 117 -8.53 6.11 -4.05
CA VAL A 117 -9.33 5.81 -2.86
C VAL A 117 -8.49 5.07 -1.82
N SER A 118 -7.63 4.14 -2.24
CA SER A 118 -6.74 3.41 -1.34
C SER A 118 -5.77 4.34 -0.59
N HIS A 119 -5.30 5.44 -1.19
CA HIS A 119 -4.50 6.44 -0.48
C HIS A 119 -5.30 7.11 0.65
N LEU A 120 -6.56 7.50 0.40
CA LEU A 120 -7.40 8.09 1.45
C LEU A 120 -7.67 7.09 2.58
N LEU A 121 -7.89 5.82 2.23
CA LEU A 121 -8.12 4.74 3.19
C LEU A 121 -6.88 4.39 4.02
N MET A 122 -5.67 4.81 3.61
CA MET A 122 -4.49 4.70 4.45
C MET A 122 -4.53 5.61 5.68
N LEU A 123 -5.36 6.66 5.71
CA LEU A 123 -5.51 7.52 6.90
C LEU A 123 -6.12 6.75 8.09
N PRO A 124 -7.24 6.02 7.96
CA PRO A 124 -7.70 5.04 8.94
C PRO A 124 -6.63 4.02 9.37
N VAL A 125 -5.87 3.48 8.42
CA VAL A 125 -4.79 2.52 8.71
C VAL A 125 -3.70 3.19 9.55
N ALA A 126 -3.30 4.41 9.23
CA ALA A 126 -2.33 5.18 10.00
C ALA A 126 -2.81 5.41 11.43
N TRP A 127 -4.06 5.83 11.60
CA TRP A 127 -4.67 6.00 12.91
C TRP A 127 -4.62 4.71 13.72
N ALA A 128 -4.98 3.57 13.11
CA ALA A 128 -4.93 2.27 13.76
C ALA A 128 -3.50 1.85 14.14
N VAL A 129 -2.53 2.08 13.25
CA VAL A 129 -1.12 1.75 13.49
C VAL A 129 -0.52 2.59 14.61
N ILE A 130 -0.81 3.89 14.65
CA ILE A 130 -0.33 4.83 15.68
C ILE A 130 -1.00 4.52 17.03
N LYS A 131 -2.34 4.46 17.06
CA LYS A 131 -3.09 4.22 18.30
C LYS A 131 -2.81 2.84 18.90
N GLY A 132 -2.66 1.82 18.04
CA GLY A 132 -2.34 0.46 18.45
C GLY A 132 -0.85 0.21 18.69
N ASN A 133 0.03 1.20 18.47
CA ASN A 133 1.49 1.07 18.53
C ASN A 133 1.98 -0.19 17.76
N LEU A 134 1.39 -0.42 16.58
CA LEU A 134 1.58 -1.64 15.77
C LEU A 134 2.94 -1.65 15.08
N LEU A 135 3.47 -0.46 14.80
CA LEU A 135 4.84 -0.21 14.36
C LEU A 135 5.50 0.75 15.36
N LYS A 136 6.81 0.60 15.60
CA LYS A 136 7.53 1.41 16.60
C LYS A 136 8.31 2.57 15.96
N GLY A 137 8.45 3.67 16.70
CA GLY A 137 9.26 4.83 16.31
C GLY A 137 8.69 5.55 15.10
N TYR A 138 9.54 6.01 14.17
CA TYR A 138 9.10 6.72 12.96
C TYR A 138 8.23 5.87 12.03
N ARG A 139 8.32 4.54 12.12
CA ARG A 139 7.66 3.60 11.21
C ARG A 139 6.12 3.64 11.31
N GLN A 140 5.60 4.07 12.45
CA GLN A 140 4.15 4.21 12.65
C GLN A 140 3.50 5.29 11.79
N TYR A 141 4.30 6.26 11.30
CA TYR A 141 3.83 7.35 10.44
C TYR A 141 3.90 7.01 8.95
N LEU A 142 4.51 5.88 8.57
CA LEU A 142 4.62 5.49 7.15
C LEU A 142 3.26 5.33 6.47
N PRO A 143 2.24 4.69 7.07
CA PRO A 143 0.90 4.66 6.48
C PRO A 143 0.30 6.05 6.25
N LEU A 144 0.57 7.02 7.14
CA LEU A 144 0.11 8.40 6.97
C LEU A 144 0.76 9.02 5.74
N LEU A 145 2.09 8.87 5.60
CA LEU A 145 2.81 9.37 4.43
C LEU A 145 2.31 8.72 3.13
N MET A 146 2.05 7.40 3.14
CA MET A 146 1.44 6.74 1.98
C MET A 146 0.09 7.35 1.61
N GLY A 147 -0.76 7.65 2.60
CA GLY A 147 -2.08 8.25 2.35
C GLY A 147 -2.02 9.70 1.88
N LEU A 148 -1.00 10.45 2.28
CA LEU A 148 -0.80 11.84 1.87
C LEU A 148 -0.21 12.01 0.47
N TRP A 149 0.36 10.94 -0.11
CA TRP A 149 0.98 11.02 -1.43
C TRP A 149 0.05 11.60 -2.50
N PHE A 150 -1.17 11.05 -2.64
CA PHE A 150 -2.10 11.46 -3.70
C PHE A 150 -2.59 12.90 -3.53
N PRO A 151 -3.11 13.32 -2.35
CA PRO A 151 -3.48 14.72 -2.12
C PRO A 151 -2.33 15.71 -2.35
N VAL A 152 -1.11 15.39 -1.89
CA VAL A 152 0.05 16.27 -2.07
C VAL A 152 0.40 16.39 -3.55
N CYS A 153 0.44 15.29 -4.30
CA CYS A 153 0.74 15.35 -5.74
C CYS A 153 -0.33 16.15 -6.51
N MET A 154 -1.61 16.02 -6.15
CA MET A 154 -2.69 16.82 -6.76
C MET A 154 -2.52 18.32 -6.49
N LEU A 155 -2.07 18.71 -5.30
CA LEU A 155 -1.83 20.12 -4.95
C LEU A 155 -0.62 20.72 -5.68
N LEU A 156 0.39 19.90 -5.98
CA LEU A 156 1.59 20.36 -6.72
C LEU A 156 1.34 20.55 -8.22
N GLY A 157 0.25 20.01 -8.76
CA GLY A 157 -0.17 20.19 -10.14
C GLY A 157 0.60 19.33 -11.16
N ARG A 158 0.56 19.73 -12.43
CA ARG A 158 1.17 19.02 -13.56
C ARG A 158 2.41 19.73 -14.07
N ASN A 159 3.53 19.55 -13.37
CA ASN A 159 4.84 20.11 -13.75
C ASN A 159 5.96 19.12 -13.41
N ASP A 160 7.17 19.39 -13.92
CA ASP A 160 8.33 18.52 -13.71
C ASP A 160 8.67 18.34 -12.22
N PHE A 161 8.50 19.38 -11.40
CA PHE A 161 8.72 19.27 -9.96
C PHE A 161 7.76 18.26 -9.34
N ALA A 162 6.46 18.35 -9.63
CA ALA A 162 5.45 17.42 -9.13
C ALA A 162 5.70 15.97 -9.60
N LEU A 163 6.14 15.80 -10.86
CA LEU A 163 6.54 14.51 -11.42
C LEU A 163 7.67 13.86 -10.61
N TYR A 164 8.80 14.56 -10.46
CA TYR A 164 9.97 14.03 -9.75
C TYR A 164 9.71 13.87 -8.26
N PHE A 165 9.08 14.86 -7.62
CA PHE A 165 8.72 14.80 -6.21
C PHE A 165 7.78 13.62 -5.95
N GLY A 166 6.68 13.50 -6.70
CA GLY A 166 5.70 12.42 -6.53
C GLY A 166 6.33 11.05 -6.76
N GLY A 167 7.13 10.90 -7.81
CA GLY A 167 7.83 9.65 -8.12
C GLY A 167 8.84 9.22 -7.05
N ILE A 168 9.71 10.15 -6.61
CA ILE A 168 10.70 9.89 -5.56
C ILE A 168 10.01 9.61 -4.23
N TYR A 169 8.99 10.40 -3.88
CA TYR A 169 8.20 10.20 -2.67
C TYR A 169 7.60 8.80 -2.67
N SER A 170 6.90 8.40 -3.74
CA SER A 170 6.27 7.09 -3.84
C SER A 170 7.31 5.98 -3.67
N THR A 171 8.40 6.04 -4.44
CA THR A 171 9.46 5.02 -4.39
C THR A 171 10.03 4.86 -2.98
N LEU A 172 10.36 5.96 -2.31
CA LEU A 172 10.97 5.94 -0.98
C LEU A 172 9.98 5.49 0.09
N ILE A 173 8.78 6.05 0.14
CA ILE A 173 7.81 5.75 1.19
C ILE A 173 7.31 4.32 1.10
N TRP A 174 7.07 3.78 -0.09
CA TRP A 174 6.64 2.39 -0.27
C TRP A 174 7.78 1.43 0.07
N SER A 175 9.02 1.75 -0.31
CA SER A 175 10.20 0.96 0.07
C SER A 175 10.41 0.92 1.59
N LEU A 176 10.32 2.09 2.24
CA LEU A 176 10.43 2.21 3.70
C LEU A 176 9.31 1.44 4.41
N PHE A 177 8.08 1.54 3.90
CA PHE A 177 6.94 0.80 4.45
C PHE A 177 7.15 -0.70 4.32
N ALA A 178 7.55 -1.20 3.14
CA ALA A 178 7.86 -2.61 2.90
C ALA A 178 8.92 -3.14 3.89
N VAL A 179 10.01 -2.39 4.10
CA VAL A 179 11.04 -2.74 5.09
C VAL A 179 10.51 -2.70 6.52
N ALA A 180 9.71 -1.68 6.86
CA ALA A 180 9.16 -1.52 8.19
C ALA A 180 8.26 -2.69 8.59
N VAL A 181 7.35 -3.10 7.71
CA VAL A 181 6.43 -4.21 7.97
C VAL A 181 7.11 -5.57 7.90
N MET A 182 8.13 -5.73 7.04
CA MET A 182 8.96 -6.95 6.99
C MET A 182 9.71 -7.17 8.31
N ARG A 183 10.19 -6.08 8.94
CA ARG A 183 10.91 -6.11 10.22
C ARG A 183 9.99 -6.04 11.44
N ALA A 184 8.69 -5.87 11.25
CA ALA A 184 7.75 -5.77 12.35
C ALA A 184 7.53 -7.14 13.01
N GLN A 185 7.78 -7.19 14.31
CA GLN A 185 7.43 -8.35 15.13
C GLN A 185 5.92 -8.38 15.31
N SER A 186 5.30 -9.56 15.18
CA SER A 186 3.89 -9.73 15.51
C SER A 186 3.73 -9.48 17.01
N ASN A 187 2.95 -8.47 17.41
CA ASN A 187 2.73 -8.13 18.82
C ASN A 187 1.77 -9.16 19.45
N PRO A 188 2.19 -9.95 20.47
CA PRO A 188 1.26 -10.82 21.20
C PRO A 188 0.43 -10.09 22.28
N ILE A 189 0.56 -8.76 22.44
CA ILE A 189 0.30 -8.08 23.74
C ILE A 189 -1.04 -7.32 23.85
N ILE A 190 -1.90 -7.26 22.83
CA ILE A 190 -3.25 -6.66 22.99
C ILE A 190 -4.27 -7.67 23.56
N SER A 191 -3.87 -8.43 24.58
CA SER A 191 -4.79 -9.19 25.43
C SER A 191 -4.84 -8.67 26.88
N GLN A 192 -4.03 -7.68 27.27
CA GLN A 192 -3.94 -7.24 28.67
C GLN A 192 -4.58 -5.88 28.99
N TYR A 193 -4.98 -5.07 28.00
CA TYR A 193 -5.56 -3.74 28.25
C TYR A 193 -7.09 -3.63 28.05
N SER A 194 -7.78 -4.75 27.86
CA SER A 194 -9.25 -4.77 27.77
C SER A 194 -9.79 -5.72 28.83
N PHE A 195 -9.90 -5.23 30.07
CA PHE A 195 -10.89 -5.56 31.12
C PHE A 195 -10.36 -5.10 32.49
N ASN A 196 -10.21 -3.79 32.71
CA ASN A 196 -10.10 -3.27 34.07
C ASN A 196 -10.85 -1.93 34.25
N HIS A 197 -11.98 -1.78 33.55
CA HIS A 197 -12.83 -0.59 33.64
C HIS A 197 -14.32 -0.89 33.88
N LYS A 198 -14.62 -1.93 34.65
CA LYS A 198 -15.94 -2.10 35.27
C LYS A 198 -15.78 -2.77 36.62
N HIS A 199 -15.53 -2.00 37.67
CA HIS A 199 -15.96 -2.24 39.07
C HIS A 199 -15.47 -1.07 39.93
N THR A 200 -16.06 0.10 39.75
CA THR A 200 -16.14 1.12 40.80
C THR A 200 -17.40 1.93 40.55
N PHE A 201 -18.22 1.98 41.61
CA PHE A 201 -19.55 2.59 41.77
C PHE A 201 -20.73 1.74 41.31
#